data_AF-A0A818MNR4-F1
#
_entry.id   AF-A0A818MNR4-F1
#
_cell.length_a   1.000
_cell.length_b   1.000
_cell.length_c   1.000
_cell.angle_alpha   90.00
_cell.angle_beta   90.00
_cell.angle_gamma   90.00
#
_symmetry.space_group_name_H-M   'P 1'
#
loop_
_entity.id
_entity.type
_entity.pdbx_description
1 polymer ?
#
loop_
_entity_poly.entity_id
_entity_poly.type
_entity_poly.pdbx_seq_one_letter_code
_entity_poly.pdbx_strand_id
1 'polypeptide(L)'
;YSLDNTIEKDGQYLVIKLVDGQLHLIVLVASLHEDEDEIYQIQTKTRFNDGHWHHISLHRGSDYHLELIIDSREYYLLTSIHFIDTIYFGRPSFLSSDSLPFNHINTLKICLASLTINSRSINLHEYIKTNFHIRNDCFLQSQCPLRYCQ
;
A
#
# COMPACT_ATOMS: atom_id res chain seq x y z
N TYR A 1 7.72 -15.81 22.21
CA TYR A 1 6.57 -15.98 21.32
C TYR A 1 7.01 -15.60 19.92
N SER A 2 7.38 -16.58 19.08
CA SER A 2 7.65 -16.33 17.67
C SER A 2 6.30 -16.26 16.96
N LEU A 3 5.94 -15.08 16.44
CA LEU A 3 4.88 -15.02 15.43
C LEU A 3 5.49 -15.56 14.13
N ASP A 4 4.98 -16.70 13.69
CA ASP A 4 5.15 -17.17 12.33
C ASP A 4 4.39 -16.18 11.42
N ASN A 5 5.11 -15.17 10.94
CA ASN A 5 4.59 -14.15 10.03
C ASN A 5 4.70 -14.64 8.58
N THR A 6 4.13 -15.82 8.30
CA THR A 6 3.94 -16.31 6.94
C THR A 6 2.59 -15.82 6.42
N ILE A 7 2.51 -15.58 5.11
CA ILE A 7 1.24 -15.34 4.42
C ILE A 7 0.35 -16.53 4.71
N GLU A 8 -0.81 -16.25 5.30
CA GLU A 8 -1.83 -17.25 5.54
C GLU A 8 -2.31 -17.74 4.17
N LYS A 9 -2.05 -19.02 3.87
CA LYS A 9 -2.67 -19.71 2.74
C LYS A 9 -4.16 -19.86 3.09
N ASP A 10 -5.04 -19.54 2.14
CA ASP A 10 -6.47 -19.21 2.40
C ASP A 10 -6.65 -17.82 3.03
N GLY A 11 -6.23 -16.79 2.29
CA GLY A 11 -6.24 -15.42 2.79
C GLY A 11 -6.45 -14.38 1.69
N GLN A 12 -6.91 -13.19 2.08
CA GLN A 12 -7.11 -12.09 1.15
C GLN A 12 -6.23 -10.89 1.49
N TYR A 13 -5.58 -10.34 0.47
CA TYR A 13 -4.63 -9.25 0.60
C TYR A 13 -5.04 -8.09 -0.30
N LEU A 14 -5.09 -6.90 0.28
CA LEU A 14 -5.24 -5.65 -0.47
C LEU A 14 -3.91 -4.89 -0.45
N VAL A 15 -3.40 -4.58 -1.64
CA VAL A 15 -2.12 -3.92 -1.82
C VAL A 15 -2.32 -2.65 -2.64
N ILE A 16 -1.86 -1.52 -2.09
CA ILE A 16 -1.68 -0.28 -2.84
C ILE A 16 -0.18 -0.04 -2.99
N LYS A 17 0.29 0.06 -4.23
CA LYS A 17 1.71 0.30 -4.53
C LYS A 17 1.88 1.37 -5.62
N LEU A 18 3.05 1.99 -5.63
CA LEU A 18 3.45 2.96 -6.65
C LEU A 18 4.50 2.32 -7.58
N VAL A 19 4.24 2.27 -8.88
CA VAL A 19 5.14 1.70 -9.91
C VAL A 19 5.28 2.72 -11.03
N ASP A 20 6.51 3.17 -11.32
CA ASP A 20 6.80 4.22 -12.32
C ASP A 20 5.91 5.47 -12.20
N GLY A 21 5.62 5.82 -10.95
CA GLY A 21 4.75 6.95 -10.59
C GLY A 21 3.26 6.66 -10.67
N GLN A 22 2.83 5.53 -11.23
CA GLN A 22 1.43 5.13 -11.30
C GLN A 22 1.04 4.35 -10.05
N LEU A 23 -0.18 4.57 -9.57
CA LEU A 23 -0.73 3.83 -8.44
C LEU A 23 -1.41 2.56 -8.95
N HIS A 24 -1.08 1.45 -8.30
CA HIS A 24 -1.65 0.13 -8.55
C HIS A 24 -2.39 -0.30 -7.30
N LEU A 25 -3.67 -0.63 -7.45
CA LEU A 25 -4.48 -1.28 -6.44
C LEU A 25 -4.64 -2.74 -6.84
N ILE A 26 -4.29 -3.66 -5.96
CA ILE A 26 -4.31 -5.10 -6.21
C ILE A 26 -5.07 -5.76 -5.07
N VAL A 27 -6.01 -6.63 -5.41
CA VAL A 27 -6.63 -7.58 -4.49
C VAL A 27 -6.16 -8.96 -4.91
N LEU A 28 -5.45 -9.63 -4.02
CA LEU A 28 -5.01 -11.02 -4.16
C LEU A 28 -5.87 -11.88 -3.24
N VAL A 29 -6.55 -12.87 -3.81
CA VAL A 29 -7.22 -13.94 -3.07
C VAL A 29 -6.33 -15.16 -3.19
N ALA A 30 -5.61 -15.48 -2.11
CA ALA A 30 -4.68 -16.61 -2.07
C ALA A 30 -5.43 -17.87 -1.61
N SER A 31 -5.41 -18.90 -2.44
CA SER A 31 -6.02 -20.21 -2.13
C SER A 31 -4.99 -21.15 -1.48
N LEU A 32 -5.48 -22.27 -0.95
CA LEU A 32 -4.62 -23.40 -0.56
C LEU A 32 -3.90 -24.01 -1.78
N HIS A 33 -4.48 -23.84 -2.96
CA HIS A 33 -3.94 -24.31 -4.24
C HIS A 33 -3.54 -23.11 -5.08
N GLU A 34 -2.24 -22.92 -5.33
CA GLU A 34 -1.68 -21.74 -6.01
C GLU A 34 -2.25 -21.53 -7.42
N ASP A 35 -2.71 -22.60 -8.08
CA ASP A 35 -3.37 -22.53 -9.40
C ASP A 35 -4.77 -21.88 -9.36
N GLU A 36 -5.32 -21.64 -8.16
CA GLU A 36 -6.62 -21.03 -7.92
C GLU A 36 -6.51 -19.60 -7.36
N ASP A 37 -5.30 -19.04 -7.30
CA ASP A 37 -5.10 -17.66 -6.85
C ASP A 37 -5.77 -16.67 -7.83
N GLU A 38 -6.62 -15.79 -7.29
CA GLU A 38 -7.27 -14.75 -8.08
C GLU A 38 -6.62 -13.38 -7.85
N ILE A 39 -6.30 -12.68 -8.95
CA ILE A 39 -5.70 -11.34 -8.90
C ILE A 39 -6.61 -10.35 -9.63
N TYR A 40 -7.13 -9.40 -8.87
CA TYR A 40 -7.91 -8.28 -9.38
C TYR A 40 -7.07 -7.01 -9.24
N GLN A 41 -6.97 -6.20 -10.30
CA GLN A 41 -6.14 -5.00 -10.24
C GLN A 41 -6.70 -3.80 -11.00
N ILE A 42 -6.41 -2.63 -10.46
CA ILE A 42 -6.53 -1.34 -11.14
C ILE A 42 -5.13 -0.75 -11.26
N GLN A 43 -4.84 -0.21 -12.45
CA GLN A 43 -3.67 0.63 -12.68
C GLN A 43 -4.12 2.01 -13.13
N THR A 44 -3.66 3.05 -12.43
CA THR A 44 -3.93 4.42 -12.84
C THR A 44 -3.13 4.78 -14.08
N LYS A 45 -3.75 5.48 -15.03
CA LYS A 45 -3.03 6.00 -16.22
C LYS A 45 -2.14 7.21 -15.93
N THR A 46 -2.41 7.90 -14.82
CA THR A 46 -1.71 9.14 -14.42
C THR A 46 -0.61 8.84 -13.43
N ARG A 47 0.44 9.67 -13.45
CA ARG A 47 1.56 9.59 -12.51
C ARG A 47 1.32 10.54 -11.34
N PHE A 48 1.64 10.07 -10.14
CA PHE A 48 1.45 10.73 -8.84
C PHE A 48 2.78 10.84 -8.06
N ASN A 49 3.92 10.68 -8.73
CA ASN A 49 5.25 10.91 -8.17
C ASN A 49 5.80 12.29 -8.56
N ASP A 50 4.93 13.30 -8.61
CA ASP A 50 5.26 14.64 -9.09
C ASP A 50 5.78 15.58 -7.99
N GLY A 51 5.80 15.11 -6.74
CA GLY A 51 6.22 15.89 -5.58
C GLY A 51 5.12 16.74 -4.95
N HIS A 52 3.87 16.60 -5.38
CA HIS A 52 2.72 17.25 -4.75
C HIS A 52 1.99 16.29 -3.80
N TRP A 53 1.19 16.87 -2.91
CA TRP A 53 0.29 16.10 -2.05
C TRP A 53 -0.89 15.58 -2.87
N HIS A 54 -1.16 14.29 -2.74
CA HIS A 54 -2.32 13.62 -3.32
C HIS A 54 -3.21 13.06 -2.22
N HIS A 55 -4.52 13.23 -2.36
CA HIS A 55 -5.50 12.66 -1.46
C HIS A 55 -6.02 11.34 -2.02
N ILE A 56 -5.81 10.25 -1.27
CA ILE A 56 -6.24 8.90 -1.64
C ILE A 56 -7.32 8.46 -0.67
N SER A 57 -8.44 7.98 -1.18
CA SER A 57 -9.50 7.36 -0.40
C SER A 57 -9.87 6.02 -1.00
N LEU A 58 -10.09 5.04 -0.13
CA LEU A 58 -10.50 3.70 -0.51
C LEU A 58 -11.77 3.35 0.26
N HIS A 59 -12.84 3.07 -0.47
CA HIS A 59 -14.16 2.80 0.08
C HIS A 59 -14.67 1.46 -0.44
N ARG A 60 -15.26 0.68 0.47
CA ARG A 60 -16.08 -0.46 0.09
C ARG A 60 -17.53 0.00 -0.02
N GLY A 61 -18.02 0.17 -1.24
CA GLY A 61 -19.40 0.59 -1.50
C GLY A 61 -20.42 -0.54 -1.31
N SER A 62 -20.02 -1.78 -1.63
CA SER A 62 -20.79 -3.00 -1.38
C SER A 62 -19.85 -4.20 -1.23
N ASP A 63 -20.39 -5.41 -1.06
CA ASP A 63 -19.59 -6.63 -0.91
C ASP A 63 -18.67 -6.91 -2.09
N TYR A 64 -19.03 -6.45 -3.29
CA TYR A 64 -18.31 -6.70 -4.54
C TYR A 64 -17.82 -5.42 -5.21
N HIS A 65 -17.83 -4.30 -4.50
CA HIS A 65 -17.53 -2.99 -5.07
C HIS A 65 -16.53 -2.23 -4.21
N LEU A 66 -15.29 -2.18 -4.71
CA LEU A 66 -14.23 -1.38 -4.15
C LEU A 66 -14.03 -0.13 -5.02
N GLU A 67 -14.06 1.02 -4.37
CA GLU A 67 -13.90 2.33 -4.98
C GLU A 67 -12.62 2.98 -4.46
N LEU A 68 -11.72 3.31 -5.38
CA LEU A 68 -10.51 4.07 -5.13
C LEU A 68 -10.67 5.46 -5.72
N ILE A 69 -10.49 6.49 -4.90
CA ILE A 69 -10.59 7.89 -5.29
C ILE A 69 -9.24 8.55 -5.08
N ILE A 70 -8.71 9.20 -6.12
CA ILE A 70 -7.46 9.98 -6.06
C ILE A 70 -7.71 11.39 -6.61
N ASP A 71 -7.59 12.41 -5.77
CA ASP A 71 -7.78 13.84 -6.13
C ASP A 71 -9.07 14.16 -6.91
N SER A 72 -10.17 13.41 -6.67
CA SER A 72 -11.46 13.45 -7.40
C SER A 72 -11.58 12.57 -8.65
N ARG A 73 -10.60 11.68 -8.90
CA ARG A 73 -10.70 10.66 -9.94
C ARG A 73 -11.09 9.33 -9.33
N GLU A 74 -12.16 8.75 -9.84
CA GLU A 74 -12.74 7.51 -9.34
C GLU A 74 -12.26 6.31 -10.18
N TYR A 75 -11.96 5.23 -9.46
CA TYR A 75 -11.53 3.96 -10.01
C TYR A 75 -12.31 2.84 -9.31
N TYR A 76 -12.87 1.92 -10.08
CA TYR A 76 -13.76 0.88 -9.56
C TYR A 76 -13.19 -0.51 -9.82
N LEU A 77 -13.17 -1.35 -8.78
CA LEU A 77 -12.80 -2.76 -8.87
C LEU A 77 -13.97 -3.61 -8.40
N LEU A 78 -14.44 -4.51 -9.27
CA LEU A 78 -15.50 -5.44 -8.95
C LEU A 78 -14.89 -6.75 -8.46
N THR A 79 -14.75 -6.89 -7.14
CA THR A 79 -14.21 -8.08 -6.48
C THR A 79 -14.74 -8.14 -5.04
N SER A 80 -14.91 -9.34 -4.49
CA SER A 80 -15.33 -9.48 -3.10
C SER A 80 -14.19 -9.13 -2.16
N ILE A 81 -14.48 -8.46 -1.03
CA ILE A 81 -13.46 -8.21 -0.01
C ILE A 81 -13.97 -8.61 1.36
N HIS A 82 -13.39 -9.65 1.94
CA HIS A 82 -13.75 -10.22 3.23
C HIS A 82 -12.72 -9.79 4.28
N PHE A 83 -12.90 -8.55 4.76
CA PHE A 83 -12.22 -7.96 5.91
C PHE A 83 -10.72 -7.64 5.74
N ILE A 84 -10.26 -6.64 6.50
CA ILE A 84 -8.85 -6.25 6.60
C ILE A 84 -8.53 -6.13 8.09
N ASP A 85 -7.90 -7.16 8.66
CA ASP A 85 -7.52 -7.17 10.08
C ASP A 85 -6.29 -6.32 10.36
N THR A 86 -5.33 -6.32 9.44
CA THR A 86 -4.03 -5.69 9.65
C THR A 86 -3.64 -4.84 8.46
N ILE A 87 -3.19 -3.61 8.75
CA ILE A 87 -2.74 -2.65 7.73
C ILE A 87 -1.27 -2.36 7.96
N TYR A 88 -0.50 -2.46 6.89
CA TYR A 88 0.93 -2.17 6.88
C TYR A 88 1.22 -0.99 5.95
N PHE A 89 2.18 -0.16 6.35
CA PHE A 89 2.70 0.93 5.52
C PHE A 89 4.17 0.70 5.20
N GLY A 90 4.58 1.05 3.97
CA GLY A 90 5.95 0.81 3.51
C GLY A 90 6.14 -0.63 3.04
N ARG A 91 7.25 -1.26 3.45
CA ARG A 91 7.54 -2.67 3.16
C ARG A 91 7.33 -3.51 4.43
N PRO A 92 6.27 -4.33 4.50
CA PRO A 92 6.11 -5.26 5.60
C PRO A 92 7.28 -6.25 5.66
N SER A 93 7.77 -6.55 6.87
CA SER A 93 8.93 -7.40 7.10
C SER A 93 8.73 -8.86 6.69
N PHE A 94 7.48 -9.32 6.61
CA PHE A 94 7.13 -10.68 6.19
C PHE A 94 7.15 -10.91 4.67
N LEU A 95 7.27 -9.86 3.86
CA LEU A 95 7.44 -9.97 2.40
C LEU A 95 8.88 -10.32 2.02
N SER A 96 9.50 -11.23 2.77
CA SER A 96 10.88 -11.69 2.59
C SER A 96 11.01 -12.92 1.68
N SER A 97 9.90 -13.57 1.31
CA SER A 97 9.91 -14.77 0.48
C SER A 97 9.62 -14.46 -0.99
N ASP A 98 10.35 -15.13 -1.88
CA ASP A 98 10.19 -15.12 -3.33
C ASP A 98 8.83 -15.66 -3.83
N SER A 99 7.89 -15.95 -2.92
CA SER A 99 6.64 -16.68 -3.18
C SER A 99 5.46 -15.78 -3.57
N LEU A 100 5.67 -14.49 -3.78
CA LEU A 100 4.61 -13.57 -4.20
C LEU A 100 4.93 -12.89 -5.52
N PRO A 101 3.92 -12.49 -6.30
CA PRO A 101 4.09 -11.61 -7.47
C PRO A 101 4.58 -10.20 -7.10
N PHE A 102 4.99 -9.99 -5.84
CA PHE A 102 5.38 -8.73 -5.23
C PHE A 102 6.90 -8.62 -4.96
N ASN A 103 7.72 -9.54 -5.49
CA ASN A 103 9.17 -9.61 -5.23
C ASN A 103 9.99 -8.35 -5.60
N HIS A 104 9.40 -7.40 -6.33
CA HIS A 104 10.02 -6.13 -6.68
C HIS A 104 9.45 -4.91 -5.94
N ILE A 105 8.86 -5.08 -4.75
CA ILE A 105 8.44 -3.93 -3.93
C ILE A 105 9.68 -3.30 -3.27
N ASN A 106 10.17 -2.23 -3.89
CA ASN A 106 11.13 -1.33 -3.26
C ASN A 106 10.48 -0.63 -2.06
N THR A 107 11.29 -0.28 -1.06
CA THR A 107 10.81 0.49 0.10
C THR A 107 10.22 1.82 -0.36
N LEU A 108 8.95 2.03 -0.06
CA LEU A 108 8.23 3.26 -0.39
C LEU A 108 8.83 4.44 0.40
N LYS A 109 9.32 5.44 -0.32
CA LYS A 109 9.80 6.72 0.26
C LYS A 109 8.79 7.80 -0.09
N ILE A 110 7.87 8.07 0.85
CA ILE A 110 6.82 9.06 0.69
C ILE A 110 6.68 9.88 1.97
N CYS A 111 5.96 10.99 1.85
CA CYS A 111 5.35 11.62 2.99
C CYS A 111 3.91 11.12 3.13
N LEU A 112 3.47 10.88 4.36
CA LEU A 112 2.11 10.48 4.68
C LEU A 112 1.58 11.42 5.77
N ALA A 113 0.34 11.88 5.60
CA ALA A 113 -0.36 12.71 6.57
C ALA A 113 -1.84 12.32 6.59
N SER A 114 -2.53 12.68 7.68
CA SER A 114 -4.00 12.60 7.78
C SER A 114 -4.60 11.22 7.50
N LEU A 115 -4.03 10.16 8.08
CA LEU A 115 -4.56 8.81 7.95
C LEU A 115 -5.88 8.67 8.73
N THR A 116 -6.92 8.20 8.05
CA THR A 116 -8.22 7.88 8.63
C THR A 116 -8.64 6.48 8.20
N ILE A 117 -9.06 5.65 9.15
CA ILE A 117 -9.54 4.29 8.90
C ILE A 117 -10.93 4.16 9.54
N ASN A 118 -11.94 3.77 8.77
CA ASN A 118 -13.33 3.65 9.24
C ASN A 118 -13.81 4.90 10.01
N SER A 119 -13.54 6.09 9.45
CA SER A 119 -13.85 7.40 10.04
C SER A 119 -13.12 7.74 11.35
N ARG A 120 -12.10 6.97 11.73
CA ARG A 120 -11.25 7.24 12.89
C ARG A 120 -9.90 7.74 12.43
N SER A 121 -9.51 8.91 12.91
CA SER A 121 -8.17 9.46 12.66
C SER A 121 -7.13 8.63 13.43
N ILE A 122 -6.07 8.26 12.74
CA ILE A 122 -4.95 7.51 13.30
C ILE A 122 -3.80 8.48 13.60
N ASN A 123 -3.32 8.45 14.84
CA ASN A 123 -2.17 9.26 15.25
C ASN A 123 -0.87 8.65 14.73
N LEU A 124 -0.43 9.08 13.55
CA LEU A 124 0.81 8.61 12.93
C LEU A 124 2.06 8.83 13.80
N HIS A 125 2.07 9.85 14.67
CA HIS A 125 3.21 10.13 15.55
C HIS A 125 3.50 8.96 16.50
N GLU A 126 2.48 8.24 16.97
CA GLU A 126 2.68 7.10 17.87
C GLU A 126 3.49 5.97 17.21
N TYR A 127 3.35 5.80 15.89
CA TYR A 127 4.09 4.81 15.11
C TYR A 127 5.52 5.24 14.76
N ILE A 128 5.82 6.54 14.78
CA ILE A 128 7.17 7.08 14.57
C ILE A 128 8.07 6.72 15.75
N LYS A 129 7.55 6.80 16.99
CA LYS A 129 8.34 6.58 18.22
C LYS A 129 8.97 5.19 18.26
N THR A 130 8.37 4.22 17.60
CA THR A 130 8.83 2.83 17.56
C THR A 130 9.68 2.50 16.33
N ASN A 131 9.82 3.42 15.36
CA ASN A 131 10.49 3.18 14.07
C ASN A 131 11.46 4.32 13.70
N PHE A 132 12.75 4.13 13.98
CA PHE A 132 13.80 5.13 13.73
C PHE A 132 14.03 5.51 12.25
N HIS A 133 13.47 4.74 11.31
CA HIS A 133 13.52 5.04 9.88
C HIS A 133 12.43 6.02 9.41
N ILE A 134 11.45 6.32 10.27
CA ILE A 134 10.36 7.25 9.96
C ILE A 134 10.70 8.61 10.56
N ARG A 135 10.57 9.65 9.74
CA ARG A 135 10.75 11.05 10.14
C ARG A 135 9.39 11.70 10.37
N ASN A 136 9.31 12.65 11.32
CA ASN A 136 8.08 13.40 11.60
C ASN A 136 7.88 14.60 10.66
N ASP A 137 8.80 14.78 9.74
CA ASP A 137 8.93 15.91 8.86
C ASP A 137 8.96 15.44 7.40
N CYS A 138 8.18 16.12 6.55
CA CYS A 138 8.15 15.87 5.11
C CYS A 138 9.05 16.89 4.40
N PHE A 139 10.25 16.46 4.02
CA PHE A 139 11.15 17.25 3.17
C PHE A 139 11.31 16.60 1.80
N LEU A 140 10.74 17.24 0.78
CA LEU A 140 10.87 16.84 -0.63
C LEU A 140 12.10 17.45 -1.32
N GLN A 141 12.88 18.28 -0.61
CA GLN A 141 14.10 18.86 -1.18
C GLN A 141 15.11 17.76 -1.52
N SER A 142 15.68 17.86 -2.71
CA SER A 142 16.66 16.91 -3.24
C SER A 142 17.79 16.69 -2.24
N GLN A 143 17.86 15.50 -1.64
CA GLN A 143 18.99 15.07 -0.83
C GLN A 143 20.25 14.75 -1.66
N CYS A 144 20.23 15.05 -2.96
CA CYS A 144 21.39 15.00 -3.83
C CYS A 144 21.88 16.42 -4.12
N PRO A 145 22.76 17.01 -3.28
CA PRO A 145 23.71 17.95 -3.83
C PRO A 145 24.43 17.20 -4.96
N LEU A 146 24.50 17.81 -6.15
CA LEU A 146 25.08 17.29 -7.41
C LEU A 146 26.54 16.78 -7.32
N ARG A 147 27.10 16.60 -6.11
CA ARG A 147 28.51 16.29 -5.84
C ARG A 147 28.75 14.92 -5.18
N TYR A 148 27.72 14.12 -4.87
CA TYR A 148 27.89 12.88 -4.10
C TYR A 148 27.50 11.57 -4.80
N CYS A 149 27.14 11.62 -6.09
CA CYS A 149 26.98 10.41 -6.90
C CYS A 149 28.28 10.20 -7.70
N GLN A 150 29.27 9.53 -7.09
CA GLN A 150 30.45 8.99 -7.79
C GLN A 150 30.22 7.52 -8.11
#